data_AF-A0A7C2LRY9-F1
#
_entry.id   AF-A0A7C2LRY9-F1
#
_cell.length_a   1.000
_cell.length_b   1.000
_cell.length_c   1.000
_cell.angle_alpha   90.00
_cell.angle_beta   90.00
_cell.angle_gamma   90.00
#
_symmetry.space_group_name_H-M   'P 1'
#
loop_
_entity.id
_entity.type
_entity.pdbx_description
1 polymer ?
#
loop_
_entity_poly.entity_id
_entity_poly.type
_entity_poly.pdbx_seq_one_letter_code
_entity_poly.pdbx_strand_id
1 'polypeptide(L)' 'MSEHRPCRTRTSVLFAVEAPRAVVLRSGPRTHYRLVVWNTQDDTFEPGQWLKGNVRLCDLSPKGTVLTYFADGAVAPSA' A
#
# COMPACT_ATOMS: atom_id res chain seq x y z
N MET A 1 15.64 26.36 8.95
CA MET A 1 14.74 25.18 8.96
C MET A 1 14.03 25.15 7.62
N SER A 2 14.37 24.22 6.73
CA SER A 2 13.70 24.12 5.42
C SER A 2 12.27 23.61 5.62
N GLU A 3 11.28 24.41 5.22
CA GLU A 3 9.89 23.97 5.12
C GLU A 3 9.80 22.79 4.16
N HIS A 4 9.53 21.60 4.70
CA HIS A 4 9.26 20.42 3.89
C HIS A 4 7.85 20.54 3.31
N ARG A 5 7.76 21.05 2.08
CA ARG A 5 6.48 21.10 1.36
C ARG A 5 5.92 19.68 1.30
N PRO A 6 4.68 19.44 1.77
CA PRO A 6 4.13 18.10 1.79
C PRO A 6 4.10 17.55 0.36
N CYS A 7 4.78 16.43 0.13
CA CYS A 7 4.72 15.76 -1.15
C CYS A 7 3.27 15.33 -1.38
N ARG A 8 2.72 15.68 -2.55
CA ARG A 8 1.37 15.27 -2.94
C ARG A 8 1.29 13.74 -2.95
N THR A 9 0.68 13.16 -1.93
CA THR A 9 0.51 11.71 -1.84
C THR A 9 -0.70 11.30 -2.65
N ARG A 10 -0.59 10.23 -3.42
CA ARG A 10 -1.74 9.53 -4.01
C ARG A 10 -2.11 8.37 -3.10
N THR A 11 -3.42 8.16 -2.98
CA THR A 11 -3.99 7.05 -2.23
C THR A 11 -4.90 6.27 -3.15
N SER A 12 -4.75 4.96 -3.16
CA SER A 12 -5.69 4.02 -3.76
C SER A 12 -6.07 2.96 -2.73
N VAL A 13 -7.22 2.33 -2.90
CA VAL A 13 -7.73 1.33 -1.95
C VAL A 13 -8.13 0.08 -2.72
N LEU A 14 -7.73 -1.08 -2.20
CA LEU A 14 -8.21 -2.39 -2.64
C LEU A 14 -9.13 -2.96 -1.56
N PHE A 15 -10.35 -3.33 -1.92
CA PHE A 15 -11.31 -3.95 -1.00
C PHE A 15 -11.30 -5.46 -1.16
N ALA A 16 -11.29 -6.16 -0.03
CA ALA A 16 -11.56 -7.59 -0.01
C ALA A 16 -13.06 -7.81 -0.28
N VAL A 17 -13.40 -8.79 -1.10
CA VAL A 17 -14.80 -9.04 -1.48
C VAL A 17 -15.54 -9.93 -0.46
N GLU A 18 -14.82 -10.72 0.34
CA GLU A 18 -15.38 -11.67 1.32
C GLU A 18 -15.16 -11.27 2.78
N ALA A 19 -14.55 -10.12 3.06
CA ALA A 19 -14.21 -9.70 4.42
C ALA A 19 -14.28 -8.17 4.57
N PRO A 20 -14.54 -7.63 5.78
CA PRO A 20 -14.50 -6.20 6.06
C PRO A 20 -13.05 -5.70 6.16
N ARG A 21 -12.26 -5.95 5.11
CA ARG A 21 -10.85 -5.59 5.03
C ARG A 21 -10.58 -4.86 3.74
N ALA A 22 -9.83 -3.78 3.84
CA ALA A 22 -9.26 -3.09 2.70
C ALA A 22 -7.77 -2.84 2.95
N VAL A 23 -7.03 -2.67 1.86
CA VAL A 23 -5.64 -2.20 1.91
C VAL A 23 -5.54 -0.87 1.20
N VAL A 24 -5.12 0.14 1.94
CA VAL A 24 -4.82 1.46 1.43
C VAL A 24 -3.35 1.48 0.98
N LEU A 25 -3.13 1.82 -0.28
CA LEU A 25 -1.80 2.08 -0.83
C LEU A 25 -1.57 3.58 -0.84
N ARG A 26 -0.73 4.06 0.08
CA ARG A 26 -0.33 5.48 0.15
C ARG A 26 1.04 5.66 -0.48
N SER A 27 1.11 6.39 -1.61
CA SER A 27 2.38 6.71 -2.24
C SER A 27 3.16 7.74 -1.40
N GLY A 28 4.39 7.40 -1.02
CA GLY A 28 5.34 8.34 -0.46
C GLY A 28 6.06 9.16 -1.54
N PRO A 29 7.09 9.94 -1.15
CA PRO A 29 8.03 10.50 -2.10
C PRO A 29 8.74 9.37 -2.88
N ARG A 30 8.82 9.48 -4.21
CA ARG A 30 9.36 8.45 -5.13
C ARG A 30 8.48 7.19 -5.23
N THR A 31 9.07 6.06 -5.65
CA THR A 31 8.46 4.74 -5.82
C THR A 31 8.40 3.94 -4.51
N HIS A 32 7.83 4.54 -3.45
CA HIS A 32 7.59 3.87 -2.17
C HIS A 32 6.12 3.95 -1.82
N TYR A 33 5.53 2.84 -1.36
CA TYR A 33 4.14 2.78 -0.96
C TYR A 33 4.06 2.25 0.46
N ARG A 34 3.32 2.97 1.32
CA ARG A 34 2.95 2.43 2.63
C ARG A 34 1.63 1.69 2.48
N LEU A 35 1.61 0.43 2.87
CA LEU A 35 0.37 -0.32 3.04
C LEU A 35 -0.22 0.03 4.40
N VAL A 36 -1.52 0.27 4.44
CA VAL A 36 -2.30 0.43 5.67
C VAL A 36 -3.50 -0.50 5.54
N VAL A 37 -3.66 -1.38 6.52
CA VAL A 37 -4.85 -2.23 6.60
C VAL A 37 -5.96 -1.39 7.20
N TRP A 38 -7.14 -1.46 6.60
CA TRP A 38 -8.35 -0.83 7.08
C TRP A 38 -9.37 -1.93 7.37
N ASN A 39 -9.77 -2.05 8.63
CA ASN A 39 -10.95 -2.81 8.99
C ASN A 39 -12.17 -1.92 8.73
N THR A 40 -12.95 -2.27 7.71
CA THR A 40 -14.07 -1.46 7.25
C THR A 40 -15.32 -1.63 8.12
N GLN A 41 -15.29 -2.53 9.10
CA GLN A 41 -16.41 -2.74 10.01
C GLN A 41 -16.46 -1.70 11.13
N ASP A 42 -15.29 -1.26 11.60
CA ASP A 42 -15.14 -0.36 12.75
C ASP A 42 -14.24 0.85 12.47
N ASP A 43 -13.86 1.05 11.21
CA ASP A 43 -12.98 2.12 10.74
C ASP A 43 -11.62 2.18 11.48
N THR A 44 -11.11 1.02 11.89
CA THR A 44 -9.77 0.91 12.47
C THR A 44 -8.70 0.74 11.40
N PHE A 45 -7.53 1.33 11.64
CA PHE A 45 -6.41 1.33 10.70
C PHE A 45 -5.16 0.76 11.37
N GLU A 46 -4.52 -0.19 10.70
CA GLU A 46 -3.27 -0.80 11.15
C GLU A 46 -2.13 -0.51 10.17
N PRO A 47 -0.96 -0.05 10.66
CA PRO A 47 0.19 0.19 9.80
C PRO A 47 0.73 -1.13 9.24
N GLY A 48 0.71 -1.25 7.91
CA GLY A 48 1.27 -2.39 7.18
C GLY A 48 2.73 -2.20 6.75
N GLN A 49 3.17 -3.09 5.85
CA GLN A 49 4.50 -3.12 5.27
C GLN A 49 4.75 -1.96 4.28
N TRP A 50 6.02 -1.74 3.95
CA TRP A 50 6.41 -0.85 2.84
C TRP A 50 6.65 -1.66 1.57
N LEU A 51 6.11 -1.17 0.46
CA LEU A 51 6.49 -1.64 -0.88
C LEU A 51 7.47 -0.66 -1.50
N LYS A 52 8.48 -1.19 -2.18
CA LYS A 52 9.47 -0.43 -2.94
C LYS A 52 9.36 -0.80 -4.41
N GLY A 53 9.47 0.20 -5.27
CA GLY A 53 9.30 0.08 -6.72
C GLY A 53 8.01 0.71 -7.20
N ASN A 54 7.89 0.92 -8.51
CA ASN A 54 6.67 1.49 -9.11
C ASN A 54 5.64 0.37 -9.19
N VAL A 55 4.64 0.38 -8.31
CA VAL A 55 3.58 -0.63 -8.33
C VAL A 55 2.72 -0.41 -9.57
N ARG A 56 2.76 -1.37 -10.50
CA ARG A 56 2.05 -1.31 -11.80
C ARG A 56 0.70 -2.01 -11.73
N LEU A 57 0.68 -3.16 -11.05
CA LEU A 57 -0.49 -4.00 -10.86
C LEU A 57 -0.43 -4.58 -9.45
N CYS A 58 -1.56 -4.59 -8.76
CA CYS A 58 -1.70 -5.22 -7.47
C CYS A 58 -3.15 -5.65 -7.27
N ASP A 59 -3.33 -6.73 -6.50
CA ASP A 59 -4.65 -7.21 -6.13
C ASP A 59 -4.63 -7.81 -4.72
N LEU A 60 -5.79 -7.79 -4.08
CA LEU A 60 -6.02 -8.28 -2.72
C LEU A 60 -6.81 -9.58 -2.78
N SER A 61 -6.37 -10.59 -2.03
CA SER A 61 -7.10 -11.86 -1.95
C SER A 61 -8.56 -11.63 -1.49
N PRO A 62 -9.52 -12.48 -1.88
CA PRO A 62 -10.93 -12.28 -1.54
C PRO A 62 -11.20 -12.06 -0.04
N LYS A 63 -10.42 -12.72 0.83
CA LYS A 63 -10.50 -12.61 2.30
C LYS A 63 -9.66 -11.47 2.89
N GLY A 64 -8.92 -10.72 2.09
CA GLY A 64 -8.09 -9.60 2.56
C GLY A 64 -6.88 -10.02 3.40
N THR A 65 -6.35 -11.22 3.18
CA THR A 65 -5.23 -11.78 3.96
C THR A 65 -3.89 -11.71 3.25
N VAL A 66 -3.88 -11.63 1.92
CA VAL A 66 -2.66 -11.63 1.10
C VAL A 66 -2.83 -10.60 -0.01
N LEU A 67 -1.81 -9.77 -0.23
CA LEU A 67 -1.73 -8.85 -1.36
C LEU A 67 -0.64 -9.32 -2.31
N THR A 68 -0.95 -9.37 -3.60
CA THR A 68 0.02 -9.64 -4.66
C THR A 68 0.29 -8.36 -5.44
N TYR A 69 1.53 -8.17 -5.91
CA TYR A 69 1.88 -6.99 -6.68
C TYR A 69 3.04 -7.24 -7.65
N PHE A 70 3.05 -6.45 -8.73
CA PHE A 70 4.17 -6.30 -9.65
C PHE A 70 4.75 -4.90 -9.51
N ALA A 71 6.06 -4.81 -9.33
CA ALA A 71 6.77 -3.55 -9.28
C ALA A 71 8.01 -3.55 -10.18
N ASP A 72 8.24 -2.44 -10.86
CA ASP A 72 9.50 -2.17 -11.54
C ASP A 72 10.48 -1.42 -10.61
N GLY A 73 11.77 -1.44 -10.94
CA GLY A 73 12.80 -0.72 -10.18
C GLY A 73 13.09 -1.27 -8.78
N ALA A 74 12.55 -2.45 -8.44
CA ALA A 74 12.99 -3.19 -7.27
C ALA A 74 14.43 -3.68 -7.53
N VAL A 75 15.41 -3.08 -6.83
CA VAL A 75 16.75 -3.68 -6.71
C VAL A 75 16.53 -5.06 -6.11
N ALA A 76 16.93 -6.11 -6.82
CA ALA A 76 16.87 -7.48 -6.32
C ALA A 76 17.49 -7.53 -4.91
N PRO A 77 16.86 -8.21 -3.94
CA PRO A 77 17.52 -8.42 -2.65
C PRO A 77 18.86 -9.11 -2.94
N SER A 78 19.97 -8.52 -2.48
CA SER A 78 21.25 -9.21 -2.51
C SER A 78 21.08 -10.50 -1.72
N ALA A 79 21.41 -11.63 -2.36
CA ALA A 79 21.55 -12.92 -1.70
C ALA A 79 22.68 -12.88 -0.65
#